data_AF-A0A2N6FRS0-F1
#
_entry.id   AF-A0A2N6FRS0-F1
#
_cell.length_a   1.000
_cell.length_b   1.000
_cell.length_c   1.000
_cell.angle_alpha   90.00
_cell.angle_beta   90.00
_cell.angle_gamma   90.00
#
_symmetry.space_group_name_H-M   'P 1'
#
loop_
_entity.id
_entity.type
_entity.pdbx_description
1 polymer ?
#
loop_
_entity_poly.entity_id
_entity_poly.type
_entity_poly.pdbx_seq_one_letter_code
_entity_poly.pdbx_strand_id
1 'polypeptide(L)'
;MKKVLILCVTMALVTSLATLVIAQNQGPDEVTFTPKMGTVTFNHAAHQGLTDCATCHHTGEFAQCSSCHGVTDDAPKAKDAFHTLCKDCHKESAKGPTKCKECHVK
;
A
#
# COMPACT_ATOMS: atom_id res chain seq x y z
N MET A 1 -28.77 11.13 -44.52
CA MET A 1 -28.69 9.84 -43.80
C MET A 1 -27.25 9.35 -43.63
N LYS A 2 -26.45 9.13 -44.70
CA LYS A 2 -25.03 8.74 -44.59
C LYS A 2 -24.16 9.68 -43.74
N LYS A 3 -24.33 11.01 -43.88
CA LYS A 3 -23.57 12.01 -43.09
C LYS A 3 -23.94 12.04 -41.61
N VAL A 4 -25.21 11.72 -41.26
CA VAL A 4 -25.69 11.61 -39.88
C VAL A 4 -25.19 10.31 -39.26
N LEU A 5 -25.18 9.22 -40.04
CA LEU A 5 -24.64 7.93 -39.61
C LEU A 5 -23.12 8.01 -39.35
N ILE A 6 -22.38 8.71 -40.22
CA ILE A 6 -20.93 8.93 -40.05
C ILE A 6 -20.65 9.81 -38.81
N LEU A 7 -21.44 10.86 -38.58
CA LEU A 7 -21.30 11.73 -37.42
C LEU A 7 -21.57 11.00 -36.09
N CYS A 8 -22.57 10.10 -36.05
CA CYS A 8 -22.88 9.30 -34.87
C CYS A 8 -21.83 8.23 -34.57
N VAL A 9 -21.25 7.61 -35.60
CA VAL A 9 -20.18 6.60 -35.43
C VAL A 9 -18.87 7.26 -34.96
N THR A 10 -18.56 8.47 -35.43
CA THR A 10 -17.40 9.23 -34.93
C THR A 10 -17.61 9.73 -33.50
N MET A 11 -18.83 10.09 -33.10
CA MET A 11 -19.14 10.53 -31.73
C MET A 11 -19.07 9.38 -30.72
N ALA A 12 -19.51 8.18 -31.12
CA ALA A 12 -19.46 6.99 -30.27
C ALA A 12 -18.03 6.48 -30.01
N LEU A 13 -17.13 6.64 -30.97
CA LEU A 13 -15.74 6.18 -30.86
C LEU A 13 -14.89 7.07 -29.93
N VAL A 14 -15.22 8.36 -29.80
CA VAL A 14 -14.51 9.32 -28.95
C VAL A 14 -14.91 9.17 -27.47
N THR A 15 -16.13 8.71 -27.18
CA THR A 15 -16.60 8.47 -25.81
C THR A 15 -16.07 7.20 -25.17
N SER A 16 -15.64 6.21 -25.95
CA SER A 16 -15.13 4.93 -25.45
C SER A 16 -13.67 4.95 -24.98
N LEU A 17 -12.91 6.03 -25.25
CA LEU A 17 -11.50 6.14 -24.84
C LEU A 17 -11.30 6.83 -23.48
N ALA A 18 -12.35 7.41 -22.88
CA ALA A 18 -12.21 8.25 -21.69
C ALA A 18 -12.21 7.49 -20.33
N THR A 19 -12.40 6.17 -20.31
CA THR A 19 -12.63 5.42 -19.06
C THR A 19 -11.46 4.56 -18.57
N LEU A 20 -10.25 4.68 -19.11
CA LEU A 20 -9.10 3.82 -18.73
C LEU A 20 -7.92 4.56 -18.09
N VAL A 21 -8.17 5.65 -17.36
CA VAL A 21 -7.16 6.26 -16.50
C VAL A 21 -7.73 6.48 -15.10
N ILE A 22 -8.15 5.40 -14.45
CA ILE A 22 -8.08 5.37 -12.99
C ILE A 22 -6.65 4.94 -12.69
N ALA A 23 -5.80 5.91 -12.34
CA ALA A 23 -4.54 5.61 -11.68
C ALA A 23 -4.88 4.77 -10.43
N GLN A 24 -4.66 3.46 -10.50
CA GLN A 24 -4.93 2.58 -9.38
C GLN A 24 -3.86 2.88 -8.32
N ASN A 25 -4.18 3.77 -7.38
CA ASN A 25 -3.47 3.94 -6.11
C ASN A 25 -3.67 2.69 -5.23
N GLN A 26 -3.47 1.50 -5.80
CA GLN A 26 -3.66 0.23 -5.15
C GLN A 26 -2.28 -0.41 -5.02
N GLY A 27 -1.81 -0.49 -3.79
CA GLY A 27 -0.63 -1.29 -3.48
C GLY A 27 -0.95 -2.78 -3.64
N PRO A 28 0.05 -3.66 -3.45
CA PRO A 28 -0.19 -5.10 -3.40
C PRO A 28 -1.22 -5.42 -2.30
N ASP A 29 -1.99 -6.50 -2.45
CA ASP A 29 -2.96 -6.89 -1.43
C ASP A 29 -2.26 -7.29 -0.12
N GLU A 30 -1.14 -8.00 -0.23
CA GLU A 30 -0.32 -8.45 0.89
C GLU A 30 1.17 -8.26 0.60
N VAL A 31 1.94 -8.03 1.66
CA VAL A 31 3.39 -7.94 1.64
C VAL A 31 3.94 -8.86 2.72
N THR A 32 4.89 -9.72 2.36
CA THR A 32 5.49 -10.68 3.29
C THR A 32 6.88 -10.22 3.72
N PHE A 33 7.12 -10.24 5.03
CA PHE A 33 8.43 -10.01 5.64
C PHE A 33 8.91 -11.30 6.32
N THR A 34 10.20 -11.64 6.15
CA THR A 34 10.78 -12.88 6.69
C THR A 34 11.88 -12.61 7.74
N PRO A 35 11.57 -11.96 8.88
CA PRO A 35 12.55 -11.77 9.94
C PRO A 35 12.82 -13.08 10.69
N LYS A 36 13.94 -13.14 11.43
CA LYS A 36 14.38 -14.35 12.16
C LYS A 36 13.35 -14.91 13.16
N MET A 37 12.42 -14.09 13.66
CA MET A 37 11.46 -14.49 14.70
C MET A 37 10.22 -15.20 14.15
N GLY A 38 10.04 -15.21 12.82
CA GLY A 38 8.87 -15.76 12.14
C GLY A 38 8.38 -14.79 11.07
N THR A 39 7.76 -15.35 10.03
CA THR A 39 7.19 -14.61 8.91
C THR A 39 6.06 -13.70 9.39
N VAL A 40 6.01 -12.49 8.84
CA VAL A 40 4.95 -11.51 9.08
C VAL A 40 4.32 -11.20 7.74
N THR A 41 3.04 -11.53 7.58
CA THR A 41 2.24 -11.11 6.42
C THR A 41 1.51 -9.83 6.77
N PHE A 42 1.82 -8.76 6.05
CA PHE A 42 1.16 -7.48 6.14
C PHE A 42 0.06 -7.40 5.08
N ASN A 43 -1.19 -7.35 5.51
CA ASN A 43 -2.32 -7.18 4.61
C ASN A 43 -2.48 -5.70 4.25
N HIS A 44 -1.79 -5.24 3.21
CA HIS A 44 -1.77 -3.85 2.79
C HIS A 44 -3.16 -3.37 2.36
N ALA A 45 -3.97 -4.21 1.71
CA ALA A 45 -5.35 -3.89 1.34
C ALA A 45 -6.22 -3.53 2.56
N ALA A 46 -6.07 -4.24 3.69
CA ALA A 46 -6.81 -3.95 4.92
C ALA A 46 -6.40 -2.63 5.59
N HIS A 47 -5.19 -2.13 5.31
CA HIS A 47 -4.70 -0.85 5.82
C HIS A 47 -4.98 0.29 4.85
N GLN A 48 -5.11 -0.02 3.55
CA GLN A 48 -5.42 0.92 2.51
C GLN A 48 -6.83 1.52 2.74
N GLY A 49 -6.88 2.82 3.02
CA GLY A 49 -8.11 3.55 3.34
C GLY A 49 -8.42 3.68 4.84
N LEU A 50 -7.64 3.04 5.73
CA LEU A 50 -7.70 3.31 7.18
C LEU A 50 -6.84 4.50 7.59
N THR A 51 -5.80 4.80 6.81
CA THR A 51 -4.86 5.90 7.05
C THR A 51 -4.31 6.43 5.73
N ASP A 52 -3.64 7.58 5.79
CA ASP A 52 -2.96 8.17 4.64
C ASP A 52 -1.76 7.32 4.21
N CYS A 53 -1.48 7.26 2.90
CA CYS A 53 -0.35 6.52 2.35
C CYS A 53 0.98 6.96 3.01
N ALA A 54 1.11 8.26 3.29
CA ALA A 54 2.28 8.87 3.90
C ALA A 54 2.52 8.44 5.36
N THR A 55 1.53 7.86 6.05
CA THR A 55 1.73 7.29 7.40
C THR A 55 2.79 6.18 7.38
N CYS A 56 2.80 5.36 6.32
CA CYS A 56 3.77 4.29 6.13
C CYS A 56 4.85 4.69 5.09
N HIS A 57 4.43 5.24 3.96
CA HIS A 57 5.30 5.78 2.90
C HIS A 57 5.71 7.22 3.23
N HIS A 58 6.37 7.39 4.37
CA HIS A 58 6.65 8.70 4.97
C HIS A 58 7.62 9.58 4.17
N THR A 59 8.24 9.06 3.11
CA THR A 59 9.06 9.82 2.16
C THR A 59 8.26 10.34 0.97
N GLY A 60 6.99 9.92 0.82
CA GLY A 60 6.18 10.13 -0.38
C GLY A 60 6.48 9.14 -1.50
N GLU A 61 7.56 8.36 -1.38
CA GLU A 61 7.95 7.32 -2.33
C GLU A 61 7.45 5.94 -1.88
N PHE A 62 7.09 5.09 -2.85
CA PHE A 62 6.64 3.71 -2.60
C PHE A 62 7.81 2.70 -2.59
N ALA A 63 8.96 3.12 -2.09
CA ALA A 63 10.14 2.27 -1.97
C ALA A 63 9.93 1.15 -0.93
N GLN A 64 10.62 0.02 -1.11
CA GLN A 64 10.62 -1.04 -0.11
C GLN A 64 11.28 -0.55 1.18
N CYS A 65 10.69 -0.85 2.34
CA CYS A 65 11.22 -0.40 3.64
C CYS A 65 12.69 -0.80 3.84
N SER A 66 13.08 -1.98 3.34
CA SER A 66 14.43 -2.52 3.43
C SER A 66 15.47 -1.84 2.54
N SER A 67 15.08 -0.91 1.65
CA SER A 67 16.06 -0.12 0.90
C SER A 67 16.80 0.88 1.78
N CYS A 68 16.16 1.32 2.88
CA CYS A 68 16.72 2.31 3.80
C CYS A 68 16.82 1.76 5.24
N HIS A 69 15.74 1.20 5.79
CA HIS A 69 15.68 0.81 7.20
C HIS A 69 16.60 -0.37 7.54
N GLY A 70 17.79 -0.04 8.06
CA GLY A 70 18.85 -1.00 8.34
C GLY A 70 19.98 -1.02 7.33
N VAL A 71 19.89 -0.21 6.27
CA VAL A 71 20.91 -0.03 5.22
C VAL A 71 21.60 1.32 5.37
N THR A 72 20.83 2.40 5.53
CA THR A 72 21.38 3.76 5.69
C THR A 72 21.46 4.14 7.17
N ASP A 73 22.36 5.06 7.51
CA ASP A 73 22.61 5.47 8.90
C ASP A 73 21.56 6.46 9.44
N ASP A 74 20.89 7.17 8.53
CA ASP A 74 19.81 8.13 8.82
C ASP A 74 18.45 7.46 9.03
N ALA A 75 18.29 6.20 8.62
CA ALA A 75 17.07 5.44 8.82
C ALA A 75 17.17 4.51 10.06
N PRO A 76 16.15 4.47 10.92
CA PRO A 76 16.15 3.52 12.02
C PRO A 76 16.15 2.08 11.49
N LYS A 77 16.63 1.13 12.29
CA LYS A 77 16.57 -0.28 11.90
C LYS A 77 15.12 -0.71 11.70
N ALA A 78 14.86 -1.57 10.71
CA ALA A 78 13.50 -2.01 10.38
C ALA A 78 12.73 -2.57 11.58
N LYS A 79 13.41 -3.27 12.49
CA LYS A 79 12.83 -3.76 13.74
C LYS A 79 12.21 -2.62 14.55
N ASP A 80 12.93 -1.52 14.72
CA ASP A 80 12.48 -0.43 15.57
C ASP A 80 11.40 0.38 14.85
N ALA A 81 11.58 0.65 13.55
CA ALA A 81 10.58 1.32 12.72
C ALA A 81 9.21 0.62 12.76
N PHE A 82 9.18 -0.70 12.54
CA PHE A 82 7.91 -1.46 12.53
C PHE A 82 7.30 -1.62 13.93
N HIS A 83 8.10 -1.83 14.97
CA HIS A 83 7.55 -1.99 16.31
C HIS A 83 7.10 -0.68 16.94
N THR A 84 7.61 0.46 16.50
CA THR A 84 7.05 1.77 16.84
C THR A 84 5.79 1.99 16.03
N LEU A 85 5.88 2.13 14.70
CA LEU A 85 4.73 2.52 13.87
C LEU A 85 3.56 1.54 13.97
N CYS A 86 3.80 0.25 13.70
CA CYS A 86 2.70 -0.71 13.56
C CYS A 86 2.07 -1.03 14.92
N LYS A 87 2.88 -1.29 15.95
CA LYS A 87 2.33 -1.64 17.27
C LYS A 87 1.70 -0.45 17.98
N ASP A 88 2.27 0.75 17.86
CA ASP A 88 1.70 1.92 18.53
C ASP A 88 0.38 2.29 17.87
N CYS A 89 0.29 2.33 16.54
CA CYS A 89 -0.97 2.54 15.84
C CYS A 89 -2.03 1.50 16.22
N HIS A 90 -1.66 0.21 16.27
CA HIS A 90 -2.60 -0.85 16.68
C HIS A 90 -3.05 -0.70 18.14
N LYS A 91 -2.14 -0.30 19.04
CA LYS A 91 -2.43 -0.09 20.45
C LYS A 91 -3.35 1.12 20.65
N GLU A 92 -3.04 2.24 20.02
CA GLU A 92 -3.82 3.48 20.09
C GLU A 92 -5.21 3.30 19.50
N SER A 93 -5.31 2.61 18.37
CA SER A 93 -6.59 2.30 17.72
C SER A 93 -7.37 1.19 18.44
N ALA A 94 -6.74 0.50 19.42
CA ALA A 94 -7.22 -0.74 20.01
C ALA A 94 -7.66 -1.78 18.97
N LYS A 95 -7.00 -1.79 17.81
CA LYS A 95 -7.31 -2.62 16.64
C LYS A 95 -6.02 -3.19 16.08
N GLY A 96 -6.03 -4.48 15.79
CA GLY A 96 -4.86 -5.18 15.24
C GLY A 96 -3.95 -5.79 16.31
N PRO A 97 -2.99 -6.62 15.88
CA PRO A 97 -2.12 -7.39 16.77
C PRO A 97 -1.07 -6.50 17.46
N THR A 98 -0.78 -6.81 18.73
CA THR A 98 0.26 -6.10 19.51
C THR A 98 1.24 -7.05 20.20
N LYS A 99 0.92 -8.34 20.29
CA LYS A 99 1.80 -9.35 20.89
C LYS A 99 2.69 -9.98 19.81
N CYS A 100 3.89 -10.39 20.23
CA CYS A 100 4.92 -10.87 19.31
C CYS A 100 4.45 -12.00 18.38
N LYS A 101 3.73 -13.00 18.90
CA LYS A 101 3.25 -14.16 18.13
C LYS A 101 1.97 -13.91 17.33
N GLU A 102 1.33 -12.76 17.52
CA GLU A 102 0.15 -12.38 16.74
C GLU A 102 0.58 -11.82 15.37
N CYS A 103 1.80 -11.28 15.26
CA CYS A 103 2.40 -10.86 13.98
C CYS A 103 3.40 -11.90 13.43
N HIS A 104 4.27 -12.44 14.30
CA HIS A 104 5.34 -13.36 13.88
C HIS A 104 4.88 -14.82 13.94
N VAL A 105 4.44 -15.32 12.78
CA VAL A 105 4.00 -16.70 12.60
C VAL A 105 5.18 -17.55 12.16
N LYS A 106 5.35 -18.74 12.76
CA LYS A 106 6.39 -19.71 12.39
C LYS A 106 5.80 -20.80 11.51
#